data_AF-A0A1R3GVN1-F1
#
_entry.id   AF-A0A1R3GVN1-F1
#
_cell.length_a   1.000
_cell.length_b   1.000
_cell.length_c   1.000
_cell.angle_alpha   90.00
_cell.angle_beta   90.00
_cell.angle_gamma   90.00
#
_symmetry.space_group_name_H-M   'P 1'
#
loop_
_entity.id
_entity.type
_entity.pdbx_description
1 polymer ?
#
loop_
_entity_poly.entity_id
_entity_poly.type
_entity_poly.pdbx_seq_one_letter_code
_entity_poly.pdbx_strand_id
1 'polypeptide(L)' 'MPEFEKYDVTKNPRDHILSFQNKMAPFSTDDKFLMYSFMFSLTGSAITCYNQLDPRSI' A
#
# COMPACT_ATOMS: atom_id res chain seq x y z
N MET A 1 -4.18 13.22 -2.55
CA MET A 1 -3.82 11.79 -2.40
C MET A 1 -4.65 11.03 -3.42
N PRO A 2 -4.06 10.19 -4.29
CA PRO A 2 -4.84 9.42 -5.25
C PRO A 2 -5.88 8.58 -4.52
N GLU A 3 -7.06 8.41 -5.10
CA GLU A 3 -8.07 7.51 -4.53
C GLU A 3 -7.71 6.06 -4.87
N PHE A 4 -7.75 5.20 -3.84
CA PHE A 4 -7.48 3.78 -3.95
C PHE A 4 -8.71 3.00 -3.52
N GLU A 5 -8.97 1.92 -4.26
CA GLU A 5 -9.77 0.86 -3.69
C GLU A 5 -8.94 0.22 -2.56
N LYS A 6 -9.50 0.18 -1.36
CA LYS A 6 -8.75 -0.37 -0.22
C LYS A 6 -8.65 -1.89 -0.33
N TYR A 7 -7.48 -2.39 0.00
CA TYR A 7 -7.19 -3.83 0.04
C TYR A 7 -7.52 -4.41 1.41
N ASP A 8 -8.45 -5.35 1.44
CA ASP A 8 -9.01 -5.99 2.63
C ASP A 8 -8.65 -7.48 2.76
N VAL A 9 -7.59 -7.92 2.07
CA VAL A 9 -7.13 -9.32 1.94
C VAL A 9 -8.01 -10.29 1.16
N THR A 10 -9.20 -9.89 0.70
CA THR A 10 -10.09 -10.78 -0.08
C THR A 10 -9.78 -10.77 -1.58
N LYS A 11 -9.15 -9.69 -2.05
CA LYS A 11 -8.80 -9.46 -3.46
C LYS A 11 -7.43 -10.06 -3.78
N ASN A 12 -7.12 -10.18 -5.06
CA ASN A 12 -5.78 -10.61 -5.49
C ASN A 12 -4.74 -9.53 -5.13
N PRO A 13 -3.70 -9.85 -4.33
CA PRO A 13 -2.69 -8.87 -3.93
C PRO A 13 -1.88 -8.33 -5.11
N ARG A 14 -1.71 -9.10 -6.21
CA ARG A 14 -0.97 -8.63 -7.39
C ARG A 14 -1.69 -7.49 -8.09
N ASP A 15 -3.02 -7.58 -8.19
CA ASP A 15 -3.84 -6.57 -8.85
C ASP A 15 -3.84 -5.26 -8.04
N HIS A 16 -3.83 -5.37 -6.70
CA HIS A 16 -3.66 -4.23 -5.81
C HIS A 16 -2.31 -3.54 -6.01
N ILE A 17 -1.21 -4.31 -6.02
CA ILE A 17 0.15 -3.78 -6.21
C ILE A 17 0.28 -3.07 -7.56
N LEU A 18 -0.20 -3.70 -8.64
CA LEU A 18 -0.14 -3.11 -9.98
C LEU A 18 -0.93 -1.79 -10.07
N SER A 19 -2.15 -1.77 -9.51
CA SER A 19 -2.98 -0.58 -9.43
C SER A 19 -2.29 0.54 -8.64
N PHE A 20 -1.69 0.19 -7.49
CA PHE A 20 -0.94 1.11 -6.66
C PHE A 20 0.26 1.71 -7.42
N GLN A 21 1.09 0.86 -8.05
CA GLN A 21 2.25 1.30 -8.83
C GLN A 21 1.86 2.26 -9.95
N ASN A 22 0.82 1.93 -10.72
CA ASN A 22 0.36 2.78 -11.82
C ASN A 22 -0.12 4.16 -11.33
N LYS A 23 -0.89 4.19 -10.23
CA LYS A 23 -1.38 5.46 -9.65
C LYS A 23 -0.27 6.28 -8.99
N MET A 24 0.80 5.62 -8.53
CA MET A 24 1.91 6.25 -7.83
C MET A 24 3.13 6.54 -8.69
N ALA A 25 3.14 6.18 -9.96
CA ALA A 25 4.23 6.47 -10.89
C ALA A 25 4.72 7.95 -10.84
N PRO A 26 3.84 8.98 -10.71
CA PRO A 26 4.28 10.37 -10.59
C PRO A 26 5.05 10.70 -9.31
N PHE A 27 4.91 9.88 -8.27
CA PHE A 27 5.52 10.06 -6.94
C PHE A 27 6.64 9.05 -6.67
N SER A 28 7.15 8.40 -7.71
CA SER A 28 8.09 7.27 -7.63
C SER A 28 9.42 7.58 -6.92
N THR A 29 9.74 8.86 -6.70
CA THR A 29 10.98 9.31 -6.03
C THR A 29 10.80 9.67 -4.56
N ASP A 30 9.59 9.66 -4.02
CA ASP A 30 9.31 10.00 -2.62
C ASP A 30 8.91 8.76 -1.83
N ASP A 31 9.92 8.00 -1.39
CA ASP A 31 9.74 6.74 -0.67
C ASP A 31 8.84 6.87 0.57
N LYS A 32 8.95 7.98 1.30
CA LYS A 32 8.12 8.22 2.49
C LYS A 32 6.66 8.40 2.08
N PHE A 33 6.40 9.22 1.07
CA PHE A 33 5.05 9.40 0.55
C PHE A 33 4.46 8.10 0.01
N LEU A 34 5.25 7.29 -0.70
CA LEU A 34 4.84 5.98 -1.19
C LEU A 34 4.49 5.04 -0.04
N MET A 35 5.33 4.97 1.00
CA MET A 35 5.11 4.12 2.16
C MET A 35 3.84 4.49 2.94
N TYR A 36 3.64 5.79 3.22
CA TYR A 36 2.43 6.25 3.89
C TYR A 36 1.18 5.99 3.05
N SER A 37 1.26 6.26 1.75
CA SER A 37 0.10 6.04 0.88
C SER A 37 -0.23 4.56 0.69
N PHE A 38 0.79 3.69 0.68
CA PHE A 38 0.60 2.25 0.67
C PHE A 38 -0.14 1.79 1.91
N MET A 39 0.28 2.25 3.10
CA MET A 39 -0.44 1.99 4.35
C MET A 39 -1.91 2.44 4.29
N PHE A 40 -2.20 3.63 3.75
CA PHE A 40 -3.57 4.15 3.57
C PHE A 40 -4.41 3.34 2.57
N SER A 41 -3.77 2.63 1.65
CA SER A 41 -4.44 1.74 0.69
C SER A 41 -4.91 0.42 1.31
N LEU A 42 -4.50 0.11 2.54
CA LEU A 42 -4.89 -1.12 3.25
C LEU A 42 -6.11 -0.89 4.16
N THR A 43 -6.89 -1.95 4.39
CA THR A 43 -8.00 -1.93 5.34
C THR A 43 -8.18 -3.29 6.02
N GLY A 44 -9.01 -3.35 7.07
CA GLY A 44 -9.27 -4.56 7.83
C GLY A 44 -8.01 -5.19 8.42
N SER A 45 -7.84 -6.49 8.26
CA SER A 45 -6.66 -7.22 8.74
C SER A 45 -5.37 -6.88 7.98
N ALA A 46 -5.46 -6.33 6.76
CA ALA A 46 -4.29 -5.98 5.96
C ALA A 46 -3.46 -4.86 6.63
N ILE A 47 -4.13 -3.82 7.15
CA ILE A 47 -3.43 -2.71 7.82
C ILE A 47 -2.84 -3.15 9.16
N THR A 48 -3.50 -4.07 9.89
CA THR A 48 -2.95 -4.64 11.12
C THR A 48 -1.68 -5.45 10.85
N CYS A 49 -1.68 -6.29 9.81
CA CYS A 49 -0.51 -7.05 9.40
C CYS A 49 0.65 -6.12 8.99
N TYR A 50 0.36 -5.07 8.22
CA TYR A 50 1.36 -4.09 7.81
C TYR A 50 2.00 -3.36 9.01
N ASN A 51 1.21 -2.94 9.98
CA ASN A 51 1.72 -2.25 11.17
C ASN A 51 2.54 -3.14 12.13
N GLN A 52 2.43 -4.46 11.98
CA GLN A 52 3.21 -5.44 12.74
C GLN A 52 4.54 -5.81 12.05
N LEU A 53 4.77 -5.33 10.82
CA LEU A 53 6.04 -5.51 10.15
C LEU A 53 7.12 -4.76 10.94
N ASP A 54 8.15 -5.48 11.38
CA ASP A 54 9.28 -4.86 12.04
C ASP A 54 10.03 -4.02 10.98
N PRO A 55 10.22 -2.71 11.19
CA PRO A 55 10.91 -1.83 10.24
C PRO A 55 12.35 -2.24 9.94
N ARG A 56 12.96 -3.12 10.76
CA ARG A 56 14.31 -3.66 10.59
C ARG A 56 14.35 -4.97 9.81
N SER A 57 13.20 -5.50 9.42
CA SER A 57 13.07 -6.77 8.66
C SER A 57 12.86 -6.55 7.15
N ILE A 58 12.99 -5.31 6.67
CA ILE A 58 12.80 -4.90 5.27
C ILE A 58 14.07 -4.21 4.78
#